data_AF-A0A0Q8F1S4-F1
#
_entry.id   AF-A0A0Q8F1S4-F1
#
_cell.length_a   1.000
_cell.length_b   1.000
_cell.length_c   1.000
_cell.angle_alpha   90.00
_cell.angle_beta   90.00
_cell.angle_gamma   90.00
#
_symmetry.space_group_name_H-M   'P 1'
#
loop_
_entity.id
_entity.type
_entity.pdbx_description
1 polymer ?
#
loop_
_entity_poly.entity_id
_entity_poly.type
_entity_poly.pdbx_seq_one_letter_code
_entity_poly.pdbx_strand_id
1 'polypeptide(L)'
;MNRNATPTSDRRHLPYRLLNLHREEVAPVLIAALFFFCLLTALMLLRPARDALGMERGIESIRWLFIGTALATLAVNPVFGWLVARLRRLQFIGATYGFFVASLAGFWALLVFAPGAVGERSGQVFYVWFSVFNLFVTMVFWALLADRFTSDQGKRFFALISVGGTLGAIFGPWLTSRLAVPLGTPSLLLVAGGFLLVALGTAWLLLRVVPDKAAGAASTSATCAAVEPARIGGSAWAGLVAVFRSRYLTAIAGYVVLMTVMATFIYFTRLQMVAAVTDDMDARAAILGSIDMWTQVAVLVLQVTLTGKLIQRFGLGVALAILPVATALGFIGLAIYGSFVVLVLLEATNRAVQRGITRPAREALFTVVSREDKYKAKAFVDTFMYRTGDVVGAQAEGVLGRLGLALGGLASVVVPLAVAWAALGLWLGRAQARHAVAAEHEFSSTPGHHRAPSSSGKEA
;
A
#
# COMPACT_ATOMS: atom_id res chain seq x y z
N MET A 1 47.64 -8.19 -46.33
CA MET A 1 47.57 -6.77 -45.92
C MET A 1 46.13 -6.45 -45.54
N ASN A 2 45.73 -6.70 -44.29
CA ASN A 2 45.77 -5.76 -43.16
C ASN A 2 45.04 -4.43 -43.42
N ARG A 3 43.82 -4.30 -42.89
CA ARG A 3 43.34 -3.06 -42.26
C ARG A 3 42.28 -3.40 -41.21
N ASN A 4 42.75 -3.37 -39.97
CA ASN A 4 42.00 -3.52 -38.73
C ASN A 4 40.88 -2.49 -38.64
N ALA A 5 39.63 -2.94 -38.60
CA ALA A 5 38.54 -2.15 -38.02
C ALA A 5 38.55 -2.38 -36.50
N THR A 6 39.10 -1.40 -35.78
CA THR A 6 39.04 -1.28 -34.33
C THR A 6 37.59 -1.31 -33.85
N PRO A 7 37.22 -2.11 -32.82
CA PRO A 7 35.94 -1.93 -32.16
C PRO A 7 36.04 -0.67 -31.30
N THR A 8 35.47 0.43 -31.77
CA THR A 8 35.28 1.62 -30.94
C THR A 8 34.36 1.24 -29.78
N SER A 9 34.94 1.26 -28.59
CA SER A 9 34.31 1.03 -27.30
C SER A 9 33.21 2.06 -27.04
N ASP A 10 31.99 1.77 -27.49
CA ASP A 10 30.86 2.64 -27.24
C ASP A 10 30.31 2.44 -25.81
N ARG A 11 31.04 3.01 -24.84
CA ARG A 11 30.63 3.10 -23.44
C ARG A 11 29.37 3.96 -23.23
N ARG A 12 28.85 4.63 -24.27
CA ARG A 12 27.66 5.51 -24.16
C ARG A 12 26.33 4.75 -24.24
N HIS A 13 26.35 3.45 -24.53
CA HIS A 13 25.14 2.63 -24.67
C HIS A 13 24.85 1.69 -23.49
N LEU A 14 25.70 1.67 -22.46
CA LEU A 14 25.52 0.81 -21.29
C LEU A 14 24.19 1.04 -20.55
N PRO A 15 23.73 2.29 -20.27
CA PRO A 15 22.46 2.48 -19.57
C PRO A 15 21.24 2.07 -20.44
N TYR A 16 21.33 2.19 -21.76
CA TYR A 16 20.24 1.87 -22.69
C TYR A 16 20.01 0.36 -22.86
N ARG A 17 21.08 -0.45 -22.83
CA ARG A 17 20.98 -1.92 -22.88
C ARG A 17 20.58 -2.54 -21.54
N LEU A 18 21.00 -1.97 -20.41
CA LEU A 18 20.64 -2.46 -19.08
C LEU A 18 19.17 -2.15 -18.72
N LEU A 19 18.63 -1.02 -19.22
CA LEU A 19 17.25 -0.61 -18.95
C LEU A 19 16.26 -0.96 -20.07
N ASN A 20 16.74 -1.55 -21.18
CA ASN A 20 15.93 -1.91 -22.34
C ASN A 20 14.97 -0.76 -22.70
N LEU A 21 15.49 0.43 -23.03
CA LEU A 21 14.70 1.65 -23.30
C LEU A 21 15.00 2.14 -24.72
N HIS A 22 13.97 2.30 -25.56
CA HIS A 22 14.13 3.04 -26.83
C HIS A 22 14.21 4.55 -26.54
N ARG A 23 14.95 5.30 -27.36
CA ARG A 23 15.16 6.75 -27.20
C ARG A 23 13.85 7.55 -27.10
N GLU A 24 12.81 7.08 -27.78
CA GLU A 24 11.47 7.68 -27.83
C GLU A 24 10.63 7.39 -26.57
N GLU A 25 11.01 6.36 -25.79
CA GLU A 25 10.27 5.93 -24.59
C GLU A 25 10.82 6.58 -23.31
N VAL A 26 12.02 7.17 -23.35
CA VAL A 26 12.69 7.78 -22.18
C VAL A 26 11.89 8.97 -21.63
N ALA A 27 11.43 9.87 -22.51
CA ALA A 27 10.72 11.08 -22.08
C ALA A 27 9.38 10.76 -21.39
N PRO A 28 8.47 9.93 -21.95
CA PRO A 28 7.26 9.50 -21.25
C PRO A 28 7.51 8.87 -19.88
N VAL A 29 8.57 8.06 -19.76
CA VAL A 29 8.88 7.35 -18.51
C VAL A 29 9.44 8.30 -17.45
N LEU A 30 10.31 9.25 -17.83
CA LEU A 30 10.79 10.27 -16.91
C LEU A 30 9.66 11.20 -16.46
N ILE A 31 8.74 11.57 -17.35
CA ILE A 31 7.56 12.37 -16.99
C ILE A 31 6.67 11.59 -16.03
N ALA A 32 6.42 10.29 -16.28
CA ALA A 32 5.64 9.45 -15.38
C ALA A 32 6.33 9.25 -14.01
N ALA A 33 7.66 9.13 -13.99
CA ALA A 33 8.45 9.04 -12.76
C ALA A 33 8.42 10.35 -11.97
N LEU A 34 8.52 11.50 -12.64
CA LEU A 34 8.38 12.83 -12.02
C LEU A 34 6.96 13.06 -11.50
N PHE A 35 5.95 12.66 -12.26
CA PHE A 35 4.55 12.70 -11.82
C PHE A 35 4.36 11.87 -10.55
N PHE A 36 4.89 10.64 -10.51
CA PHE A 36 4.81 9.78 -9.32
C PHE A 36 5.61 10.35 -8.15
N PHE A 37 6.79 10.94 -8.41
CA PHE A 37 7.59 11.63 -7.41
C PHE A 37 6.79 12.76 -6.75
N CYS A 38 6.26 13.71 -7.52
CA CYS A 38 5.50 14.85 -6.98
C CYS A 38 4.27 14.40 -6.20
N LEU A 39 3.58 13.38 -6.71
CA LEU A 39 2.39 12.82 -6.08
C LEU A 39 2.71 12.14 -4.74
N LEU A 40 3.76 11.33 -4.67
CA LEU A 40 4.21 10.70 -3.43
C LEU A 40 4.81 11.72 -2.47
N THR A 41 5.49 12.75 -2.95
CA THR A 41 5.96 13.86 -2.13
C THR A 41 4.79 14.56 -1.46
N ALA A 42 3.77 14.98 -2.21
CA ALA A 42 2.59 15.62 -1.61
C ALA A 42 1.91 14.71 -0.58
N LEU A 43 1.73 13.44 -0.91
CA LEU A 43 1.08 12.47 -0.02
C LEU A 43 1.89 12.21 1.26
N MET A 44 3.20 12.07 1.14
CA MET A 44 4.08 11.77 2.26
C MET A 44 4.45 13.01 3.07
N LEU A 45 4.36 14.20 2.48
CA LEU A 45 4.44 15.49 3.18
C LEU A 45 3.23 15.70 4.10
N LEU A 46 2.04 15.37 3.62
CA LEU A 46 0.79 15.54 4.36
C LEU A 46 0.59 14.49 5.47
N ARG A 47 1.28 13.36 5.41
CA ARG A 47 1.12 12.28 6.40
C ARG A 47 1.57 12.69 7.82
N PRO A 48 2.77 13.23 8.05
CA PRO A 48 3.14 13.74 9.37
C PRO A 48 2.26 14.91 9.83
N ALA A 49 1.87 15.79 8.91
CA ALA A 49 0.95 16.90 9.22
C ALA A 49 -0.42 16.40 9.68
N ARG A 50 -0.94 15.35 9.03
CA ARG A 50 -2.17 14.65 9.43
C ARG A 50 -2.05 14.08 10.84
N ASP A 51 -0.95 13.40 11.13
CA ASP A 51 -0.73 12.78 12.43
C ASP A 51 -0.59 13.83 13.54
N ALA A 52 0.10 14.95 13.27
CA ALA A 52 0.20 16.08 14.19
C ALA A 52 -1.15 16.75 14.47
N LEU A 53 -1.90 17.10 13.42
CA LEU A 53 -3.25 17.68 13.53
C LEU A 53 -4.24 16.71 14.21
N GLY A 54 -4.10 15.40 13.97
CA GLY A 54 -4.90 14.38 14.63
C GLY A 54 -4.64 14.28 16.13
N MET A 55 -3.44 14.64 16.59
CA MET A 55 -3.04 14.59 18.00
C MET A 55 -3.43 15.83 18.81
N GLU A 56 -3.96 16.90 18.22
CA GLU A 56 -4.33 18.11 18.97
C GLU A 56 -5.35 17.84 20.09
N ARG A 57 -6.35 16.98 19.86
CA ARG A 57 -7.31 16.54 20.89
C ARG A 57 -6.84 15.36 21.73
N GLY A 58 -5.54 15.04 21.67
CA GLY A 58 -4.96 13.87 22.28
C GLY A 58 -5.23 12.58 21.50
N ILE A 59 -4.48 11.56 21.87
CA ILE A 59 -4.41 10.26 21.18
C ILE A 59 -5.76 9.51 21.24
N GLU A 60 -6.59 9.77 22.26
CA GLU A 60 -7.92 9.18 22.38
C GLU A 60 -8.84 9.54 21.21
N SER A 61 -8.75 10.77 20.71
CA SER A 61 -9.57 11.21 19.58
C SER A 61 -9.20 10.45 18.31
N ILE A 62 -7.92 10.11 18.12
CA ILE A 62 -7.42 9.33 16.98
C ILE A 62 -8.07 7.95 16.96
N ARG A 63 -8.27 7.30 18.12
CA ARG A 63 -8.93 5.99 18.20
C ARG A 63 -10.35 6.02 17.63
N TRP A 64 -11.09 7.11 17.82
CA TRP A 64 -12.40 7.33 17.19
C TRP A 64 -12.30 7.70 15.70
N LEU A 65 -11.24 8.42 15.29
CA LEU A 65 -10.99 8.74 13.88
C LEU A 65 -10.76 7.50 13.01
N PHE A 66 -10.26 6.39 13.59
CA PHE A 66 -10.17 5.12 12.88
C PHE A 66 -11.55 4.56 12.50
N ILE A 67 -12.55 4.69 13.37
CA ILE A 67 -13.94 4.32 13.07
C ILE A 67 -14.50 5.22 11.96
N GLY A 68 -14.32 6.54 12.11
CA GLY A 68 -14.75 7.51 11.09
C GLY A 68 -14.10 7.24 9.72
N THR A 69 -12.81 6.91 9.71
CA THR A 69 -12.05 6.57 8.50
C THR A 69 -12.54 5.28 7.85
N ALA A 70 -12.84 4.25 8.65
CA ALA A 70 -13.38 2.99 8.15
C ALA A 70 -14.76 3.20 7.48
N LEU A 71 -15.65 3.95 8.13
CA LEU A 71 -16.97 4.29 7.60
C LEU A 71 -16.87 5.14 6.33
N ALA A 72 -16.03 6.19 6.35
CA ALA A 72 -15.81 7.04 5.19
C ALA A 72 -15.23 6.26 4.00
N THR A 73 -14.27 5.36 4.24
CA THR A 73 -13.70 4.52 3.17
C THR A 73 -14.75 3.61 2.54
N LEU A 74 -15.63 3.01 3.35
CA LEU A 74 -16.73 2.17 2.86
C LEU A 74 -17.75 3.00 2.05
N ALA A 75 -18.08 4.22 2.50
CA ALA A 75 -19.01 5.11 1.82
C ALA A 75 -18.46 5.69 0.50
N VAL A 76 -17.15 5.87 0.41
CA VAL A 76 -16.48 6.43 -0.77
C VAL A 76 -16.44 5.46 -1.95
N ASN A 77 -16.37 4.14 -1.70
CA ASN A 77 -16.26 3.13 -2.76
C ASN A 77 -17.40 3.19 -3.81
N PRO A 78 -18.69 3.27 -3.42
CA PRO A 78 -19.79 3.47 -4.37
C PRO A 78 -19.71 4.77 -5.15
N VAL A 79 -19.35 5.87 -4.46
CA VAL A 79 -19.18 7.20 -5.08
C VAL A 79 -18.10 7.14 -6.14
N PHE A 80 -16.99 6.47 -5.86
CA PHE A 80 -15.91 6.24 -6.81
C PHE A 80 -16.40 5.50 -8.07
N GLY A 81 -17.11 4.38 -7.90
CA GLY A 81 -17.66 3.60 -9.01
C GLY A 81 -18.60 4.42 -9.89
N TRP A 82 -19.40 5.30 -9.29
CA TRP A 82 -20.29 6.22 -10.00
C TRP A 82 -19.53 7.31 -10.77
N LEU A 83 -18.50 7.94 -10.16
CA LEU A 83 -17.72 9.01 -10.82
C LEU A 83 -16.97 8.48 -12.05
N VAL A 84 -16.34 7.30 -11.94
CA VAL A 84 -15.61 6.67 -13.05
C VAL A 84 -16.54 6.30 -14.20
N ALA A 85 -17.79 5.93 -13.91
CA ALA A 85 -18.76 5.58 -14.94
C ALA A 85 -19.27 6.79 -15.75
N ARG A 86 -19.20 8.00 -15.20
CA ARG A 86 -19.79 9.21 -15.82
C ARG A 86 -18.78 10.17 -16.44
N LEU A 87 -17.54 10.21 -15.98
CA LEU A 87 -16.57 11.23 -16.39
C LEU A 87 -15.57 10.70 -17.42
N ARG A 88 -15.26 11.51 -18.45
CA ARG A 88 -14.13 11.24 -19.34
C ARG A 88 -12.86 11.27 -18.51
N ARG A 89 -11.98 10.27 -18.67
CA ARG A 89 -10.83 10.03 -17.76
C ARG A 89 -9.92 11.24 -17.56
N LEU A 90 -9.76 12.08 -18.59
CA LEU A 90 -8.96 13.32 -18.51
C LEU A 90 -9.58 14.39 -17.62
N GLN A 91 -10.90 14.58 -17.75
CA GLN A 91 -11.65 15.51 -16.91
C GLN A 91 -11.71 14.98 -15.48
N PHE A 92 -11.80 13.66 -15.30
CA PHE A 92 -11.76 13.03 -13.98
C PHE A 92 -10.43 13.28 -13.24
N ILE A 93 -9.28 13.13 -13.91
CA ILE A 93 -7.96 13.40 -13.31
C ILE A 93 -7.84 14.87 -12.89
N GLY A 94 -8.15 15.79 -13.82
CA GLY A 94 -8.07 17.22 -13.56
C GLY A 94 -9.00 17.68 -12.45
N ALA A 95 -10.26 17.22 -12.47
CA ALA A 95 -11.24 17.53 -11.43
C ALA A 95 -10.82 16.97 -10.07
N THR A 96 -10.28 15.75 -10.03
CA THR A 96 -9.86 15.11 -8.77
C THR A 96 -8.68 15.83 -8.13
N TYR A 97 -7.60 16.07 -8.88
CA TYR A 97 -6.44 16.78 -8.34
C TYR A 97 -6.76 18.25 -8.06
N GLY A 98 -7.54 18.91 -8.91
CA GLY A 98 -8.03 20.27 -8.68
C GLY A 98 -8.87 20.38 -7.41
N PHE A 99 -9.79 19.44 -7.18
CA PHE A 99 -10.58 19.36 -5.95
C PHE A 99 -9.70 19.22 -4.71
N PHE A 100 -8.67 18.37 -4.75
CA PHE A 100 -7.77 18.20 -3.60
C PHE A 100 -6.88 19.42 -3.37
N VAL A 101 -6.40 20.10 -4.41
CA VAL A 101 -5.67 21.36 -4.28
C VAL A 101 -6.56 22.44 -3.66
N ALA A 102 -7.79 22.59 -4.15
CA ALA A 102 -8.76 23.53 -3.59
C ALA A 102 -9.10 23.20 -2.13
N SER A 103 -9.26 21.91 -1.81
CA SER A 103 -9.49 21.44 -0.44
C SER A 103 -8.31 21.78 0.48
N LEU A 104 -7.06 21.59 0.04
CA LEU A 104 -5.86 21.94 0.80
C LEU A 104 -5.78 23.44 1.06
N ALA A 105 -6.08 24.26 0.05
CA ALA A 105 -6.17 25.72 0.22
C ALA A 105 -7.29 26.11 1.19
N GLY A 106 -8.43 25.41 1.15
CA GLY A 106 -9.53 25.59 2.09
C GLY A 106 -9.15 25.24 3.52
N PHE A 107 -8.49 24.09 3.74
CA PHE A 107 -7.98 23.71 5.07
C PHE A 107 -6.92 24.70 5.58
N TRP A 108 -6.01 25.16 4.71
CA TRP A 108 -5.05 26.19 5.07
C TRP A 108 -5.75 27.49 5.50
N ALA A 109 -6.70 27.98 4.72
CA ALA A 109 -7.46 29.19 5.04
C ALA A 109 -8.22 29.04 6.37
N LEU A 110 -8.83 27.87 6.62
CA LEU A 110 -9.51 27.59 7.88
C LEU A 110 -8.55 27.61 9.07
N LEU A 111 -7.37 27.00 8.95
CA LEU A 111 -6.37 26.94 10.03
C LEU A 111 -5.71 28.30 10.30
N VAL A 112 -5.54 29.14 9.29
CA VAL A 112 -4.90 30.46 9.42
C VAL A 112 -5.88 31.54 9.86
N PHE A 113 -7.06 31.62 9.24
CA PHE A 113 -8.00 32.72 9.47
C PHE A 113 -9.04 32.44 10.56
N ALA A 114 -9.29 31.17 10.90
CA ALA A 114 -10.27 30.80 11.92
C ALA A 114 -9.75 29.75 12.93
N PRO A 115 -8.54 29.94 13.52
CA PRO A 115 -7.95 28.96 14.43
C PRO A 115 -8.83 28.65 15.64
N GLY A 116 -9.52 29.65 16.20
CA GLY A 116 -10.38 29.48 17.39
C GLY A 116 -11.79 28.94 17.14
N ALA A 117 -12.34 29.05 15.93
CA ALA A 117 -13.73 28.63 15.64
C ALA A 117 -13.82 27.17 15.18
N VAL A 118 -12.73 26.63 14.63
CA VAL A 118 -12.72 25.33 13.95
C VAL A 118 -11.53 24.45 14.32
N GLY A 119 -10.45 24.99 14.89
CA GLY A 119 -9.13 24.34 15.06
C GLY A 119 -9.19 22.84 15.40
N GLU A 120 -9.87 22.49 16.49
CA GLU A 120 -9.94 21.10 16.96
C GLU A 120 -10.81 20.16 16.11
N ARG A 121 -11.86 20.66 15.44
CA ARG A 121 -12.70 19.84 14.53
C ARG A 121 -12.07 19.77 13.14
N SER A 122 -11.33 20.79 12.71
CA SER A 122 -10.62 20.78 11.41
C SER A 122 -9.57 19.67 11.34
N GLY A 123 -8.79 19.44 12.40
CA GLY A 123 -7.78 18.36 12.41
C GLY A 123 -8.39 16.97 12.23
N GLN A 124 -9.54 16.72 12.85
CA GLN A 124 -10.30 15.47 12.73
C GLN A 124 -10.85 15.26 11.32
N VAL A 125 -11.48 16.28 10.75
CA VAL A 125 -11.99 16.25 9.38
C VAL A 125 -10.84 16.07 8.39
N PHE A 126 -9.71 16.75 8.63
CA PHE A 126 -8.50 16.61 7.82
C PHE A 126 -7.93 15.19 7.88
N TYR A 127 -7.93 14.53 9.04
CA TYR A 127 -7.46 13.15 9.19
C TYR A 127 -8.27 12.16 8.32
N VAL A 128 -9.59 12.27 8.37
CA VAL A 128 -10.49 11.44 7.56
C VAL A 128 -10.36 11.80 6.08
N TRP A 129 -10.32 13.09 5.74
CA TRP A 129 -10.11 13.59 4.38
C TRP A 129 -8.79 13.08 3.79
N PHE A 130 -7.69 13.08 4.55
CA PHE A 130 -6.40 12.56 4.09
C PHE A 130 -6.49 11.08 3.71
N SER A 131 -7.26 10.30 4.46
CA SER A 131 -7.42 8.87 4.17
C SER A 131 -8.13 8.64 2.84
N VAL A 132 -9.11 9.48 2.52
CA VAL A 132 -9.79 9.50 1.21
C VAL A 132 -8.83 9.98 0.12
N PHE A 133 -8.12 11.08 0.34
CA PHE A 133 -7.11 11.63 -0.55
C PHE A 133 -6.05 10.59 -0.95
N ASN A 134 -5.48 9.88 0.02
CA ASN A 134 -4.46 8.84 -0.19
C ASN A 134 -4.94 7.73 -1.16
N LEU A 135 -6.21 7.32 -1.04
CA LEU A 135 -6.81 6.30 -1.91
C LEU A 135 -7.01 6.82 -3.34
N PHE A 136 -7.67 7.98 -3.48
CA PHE A 136 -7.99 8.54 -4.79
C PHE A 136 -6.74 8.90 -5.58
N VAL A 137 -5.79 9.59 -4.96
CA VAL A 137 -4.63 10.13 -5.65
C VAL A 137 -3.76 9.02 -6.23
N THR A 138 -3.54 7.96 -5.45
CA THR A 138 -2.81 6.76 -5.90
C THR A 138 -3.56 6.02 -7.00
N MET A 139 -4.88 5.91 -6.88
CA MET A 139 -5.69 5.21 -7.87
C MET A 139 -5.72 5.92 -9.23
N VAL A 140 -5.94 7.24 -9.23
CA VAL A 140 -5.99 8.08 -10.44
C VAL A 140 -4.66 8.02 -11.18
N PHE A 141 -3.54 7.99 -10.45
CA PHE A 141 -2.21 7.79 -11.01
C PHE A 141 -2.10 6.48 -11.79
N TRP A 142 -2.47 5.35 -11.16
CA TRP A 142 -2.36 4.03 -11.81
C TRP A 142 -3.31 3.89 -13.00
N ALA A 143 -4.50 4.50 -12.92
CA ALA A 143 -5.43 4.55 -14.04
C ALA A 143 -4.82 5.30 -15.25
N LEU A 144 -4.16 6.43 -15.01
CA LEU A 144 -3.49 7.20 -16.06
C LEU A 144 -2.35 6.40 -16.72
N LEU A 145 -1.54 5.70 -15.93
CA LEU A 145 -0.44 4.87 -16.44
C LEU A 145 -0.96 3.70 -17.28
N ALA A 146 -2.00 3.01 -16.81
CA ALA A 146 -2.58 1.87 -17.50
C ALA A 146 -3.16 2.25 -18.88
N ASP A 147 -3.65 3.48 -19.03
CA ASP A 147 -4.19 3.96 -20.31
C ASP A 147 -3.11 4.33 -21.33
N ARG A 148 -1.88 4.66 -20.87
CA ARG A 148 -0.82 5.21 -21.73
C ARG A 148 0.25 4.20 -22.09
N PHE A 149 0.58 3.31 -21.17
CA PHE A 149 1.60 2.29 -21.38
C PHE A 149 0.95 0.94 -21.74
N THR A 150 1.51 0.24 -22.72
CA THR A 150 1.09 -1.15 -22.99
C THR A 150 1.47 -2.05 -21.82
N SER A 151 0.88 -3.26 -21.76
CA SER A 151 1.27 -4.24 -20.74
C SER A 151 2.77 -4.58 -20.77
N ASP A 152 3.38 -4.64 -21.96
CA ASP A 152 4.82 -4.90 -22.12
C ASP A 152 5.68 -3.72 -21.62
N GLN A 153 5.33 -2.50 -22.03
CA GLN A 153 5.97 -1.27 -21.55
C GLN A 153 5.81 -1.10 -20.04
N GLY A 154 4.62 -1.41 -19.50
CA GLY A 154 4.32 -1.35 -18.08
C GLY A 154 5.26 -2.24 -17.27
N LYS A 155 5.52 -3.49 -17.69
CA LYS A 155 6.45 -4.39 -16.97
C LYS A 155 7.88 -3.84 -16.91
N ARG A 156 8.34 -3.19 -17.98
CA ARG A 156 9.70 -2.61 -18.09
C ARG A 156 9.83 -1.31 -17.31
N PHE A 157 8.83 -0.42 -17.45
CA PHE A 157 8.88 0.93 -16.89
C PHE A 157 8.43 0.99 -15.43
N PHE A 158 7.67 0.00 -14.94
CA PHE A 158 7.20 -0.03 -13.55
C PHE A 158 8.34 0.12 -12.56
N ALA A 159 9.44 -0.60 -12.76
CA ALA A 159 10.62 -0.49 -11.90
C ALA A 159 11.19 0.94 -11.91
N LEU A 160 11.38 1.54 -13.08
CA LEU A 160 11.94 2.89 -13.20
C LEU A 160 11.00 3.96 -12.64
N ILE A 161 9.69 3.86 -12.88
CA ILE A 161 8.69 4.77 -12.31
C ILE A 161 8.63 4.61 -10.78
N SER A 162 8.71 3.38 -10.27
CA SER A 162 8.69 3.12 -8.82
C SER A 162 9.85 3.75 -8.06
N VAL A 163 11.00 3.99 -8.72
CA VAL A 163 12.12 4.75 -8.15
C VAL A 163 11.69 6.18 -7.86
N GLY A 164 10.97 6.84 -8.79
CA GLY A 164 10.42 8.18 -8.58
C GLY A 164 9.48 8.24 -7.38
N GLY A 165 8.59 7.26 -7.23
CA GLY A 165 7.70 7.18 -6.06
C GLY A 165 8.44 6.95 -4.74
N THR A 166 9.50 6.14 -4.75
CA THR A 166 10.33 5.89 -3.57
C THR A 166 11.09 7.14 -3.14
N LEU A 167 11.68 7.86 -4.10
CA LEU A 167 12.33 9.14 -3.87
C LEU A 167 11.32 10.15 -3.32
N GLY A 168 10.12 10.23 -3.90
CA GLY A 168 9.06 11.11 -3.41
C GLY A 168 8.63 10.77 -1.99
N ALA A 169 8.61 9.49 -1.64
CA ALA A 169 8.24 9.01 -0.31
C ALA A 169 9.31 9.25 0.77
N ILE A 170 10.57 9.45 0.39
CA ILE A 170 11.65 9.89 1.29
C ILE A 170 11.68 11.42 1.34
N PHE A 171 11.53 12.08 0.19
CA PHE A 171 11.61 13.53 0.07
C PHE A 171 10.44 14.25 0.77
N GLY A 172 9.22 13.70 0.72
CA GLY A 172 8.06 14.28 1.40
C GLY A 172 8.27 14.44 2.91
N PRO A 173 8.54 13.37 3.68
CA PRO A 173 8.74 13.47 5.12
C PRO A 173 10.01 14.25 5.51
N TRP A 174 11.07 14.21 4.68
CA TRP A 174 12.24 15.09 4.82
C TRP A 174 11.83 16.57 4.70
N LEU A 175 10.98 16.90 3.73
CA LEU A 175 10.50 18.26 3.55
C LEU A 175 9.62 18.69 4.73
N THR A 176 8.78 17.79 5.27
CA THR A 176 8.01 18.05 6.49
C THR A 176 8.94 18.32 7.68
N SER A 177 10.00 17.52 7.88
CA SER A 177 10.91 17.71 9.01
C SER A 177 11.71 19.01 8.95
N ARG A 178 11.95 19.54 7.74
CA ARG A 178 12.64 20.81 7.55
C ARG A 178 11.73 22.02 7.58
N LEU A 179 10.50 21.89 7.08
CA LEU A 179 9.61 23.02 6.88
C LEU A 179 8.52 23.17 7.94
N ALA A 180 8.20 22.13 8.72
CA ALA A 180 7.12 22.20 9.72
C ALA A 180 7.34 23.31 10.76
N VAL A 181 8.53 23.38 11.38
CA VAL A 181 8.85 24.41 12.38
C VAL A 181 8.96 25.83 11.79
N PRO A 182 9.68 26.08 10.67
CA PRO A 182 9.85 27.44 10.17
C PRO A 182 8.64 28.01 9.41
N LEU A 183 7.83 27.18 8.73
CA LEU A 183 6.68 27.63 7.94
C LEU A 183 5.33 27.37 8.62
N GLY A 184 5.29 26.53 9.65
CA GLY A 184 4.08 26.04 10.28
C GLY A 184 3.42 24.89 9.52
N THR A 185 2.80 23.97 10.26
CA THR A 185 2.05 22.82 9.72
C THR A 185 0.96 23.23 8.73
N PRO A 186 0.19 24.32 8.92
CA PRO A 186 -0.80 24.75 7.94
C PRO A 186 -0.19 25.05 6.57
N SER A 187 0.96 25.73 6.53
CA SER A 187 1.63 26.12 5.28
C SER A 187 2.12 24.92 4.48
N LEU A 188 2.40 23.78 5.14
CA LEU A 188 2.74 22.53 4.45
C LEU A 188 1.60 22.02 3.55
N LEU A 189 0.34 22.36 3.86
CA LEU A 189 -0.81 22.03 3.01
C LEU A 189 -0.70 22.72 1.65
N LEU A 190 -0.24 23.97 1.62
CA LEU A 190 -0.01 24.70 0.37
C LEU A 190 1.20 24.15 -0.39
N VAL A 191 2.26 23.76 0.31
CA VAL A 191 3.42 23.10 -0.31
C VAL A 191 2.99 21.77 -0.96
N ALA A 192 2.17 20.96 -0.29
CA ALA A 192 1.57 19.76 -0.88
C ALA A 192 0.71 20.09 -2.10
N GLY A 193 -0.10 21.15 -2.02
CA GLY A 193 -0.91 21.65 -3.13
C GLY A 193 -0.05 22.04 -4.34
N GLY A 194 1.09 22.70 -4.12
CA GLY A 194 2.07 23.02 -5.15
C GLY A 194 2.61 21.77 -5.85
N PHE A 195 3.01 20.75 -5.09
CA PHE A 195 3.42 19.47 -5.67
C PHE A 195 2.31 18.76 -6.45
N LEU A 196 1.04 18.85 -6.01
CA LEU A 196 -0.10 18.33 -6.76
C LEU A 196 -0.36 19.10 -8.06
N LEU A 197 -0.14 20.42 -8.08
CA LEU A 197 -0.24 21.22 -9.30
C LEU A 197 0.87 20.86 -10.30
N VAL A 198 2.10 20.65 -9.83
CA VAL A 198 3.19 20.13 -10.66
C VAL A 198 2.87 18.71 -11.15
N ALA A 199 2.28 17.87 -10.30
CA ALA A 199 1.81 16.55 -10.69
C ALA A 199 0.72 16.62 -11.78
N LEU A 200 -0.22 17.57 -11.68
CA LEU A 200 -1.23 17.80 -12.69
C LEU A 200 -0.63 18.32 -14.01
N GLY A 201 0.35 19.23 -13.94
CA GLY A 201 1.08 19.74 -15.10
C GLY A 201 1.88 18.65 -15.81
N THR A 202 2.56 17.77 -15.06
CA THR A 202 3.29 16.62 -15.62
C THR A 202 2.35 15.56 -16.19
N ALA A 203 1.19 15.30 -15.57
CA ALA A 203 0.15 14.47 -16.16
C ALA A 203 -0.33 15.03 -17.50
N TRP A 204 -0.50 16.35 -17.61
CA TRP A 204 -0.89 16.99 -18.86
C TRP A 204 0.21 17.01 -19.92
N LEU A 205 1.47 17.16 -19.50
CA LEU A 205 2.61 16.99 -20.39
C LEU A 205 2.68 15.56 -20.94
N LEU A 206 2.45 14.56 -20.09
CA LEU A 206 2.41 13.14 -20.50
C LEU A 206 1.31 12.90 -21.56
N LEU A 207 0.16 13.56 -21.41
CA LEU A 207 -0.95 13.52 -22.38
C LEU A 207 -0.60 14.12 -23.74
N ARG A 208 0.26 15.14 -23.76
CA ARG A 208 0.72 15.77 -25.00
C ARG A 208 1.78 14.95 -25.71
N VAL A 209 2.68 14.33 -24.94
CA VAL A 209 3.81 13.57 -25.47
C VAL A 209 3.41 12.15 -25.90
N VAL A 210 2.37 11.58 -25.27
CA VAL A 210 1.85 10.24 -25.60
C VAL A 210 0.40 10.39 -26.13
N PRO A 211 0.20 10.43 -27.46
CA PRO A 211 -1.13 10.54 -28.05
C PRO A 211 -2.06 9.40 -27.65
N ASP A 212 -3.36 9.68 -27.58
CA ASP A 212 -4.38 8.68 -27.26
C ASP A 212 -4.38 7.53 -28.27
N LYS A 213 -4.09 6.31 -27.80
CA LYS A 213 -4.36 5.08 -28.57
C LYS A 213 -5.84 4.88 -28.88
N ALA A 214 -6.73 5.55 -28.14
CA ALA A 214 -8.17 5.45 -28.29
C ALA A 214 -8.70 5.96 -29.64
N ALA A 215 -7.95 6.81 -30.37
CA ALA A 215 -8.38 7.30 -31.68
C ALA A 215 -8.12 6.29 -32.84
N GLY A 216 -7.23 5.31 -32.66
CA GLY A 216 -6.90 4.31 -33.69
C GLY A 216 -7.51 2.92 -33.48
N ALA A 217 -8.03 2.62 -32.28
CA ALA A 217 -8.57 1.31 -31.92
C ALA A 217 -10.10 1.31 -31.70
N ALA A 218 -10.79 2.37 -32.11
CA ALA A 218 -12.24 2.51 -31.97
C ALA A 218 -13.06 1.60 -32.90
N SER A 219 -12.43 0.76 -33.74
CA SER A 219 -13.12 -0.10 -34.70
C SER A 219 -12.80 -1.59 -34.65
N THR A 220 -11.90 -2.11 -33.78
CA THR A 220 -11.64 -3.57 -33.77
C THR A 220 -11.08 -4.18 -32.48
N SER A 221 -11.27 -3.58 -31.29
CA SER A 221 -10.85 -4.23 -30.04
C SER A 221 -11.74 -3.89 -28.84
N ALA A 222 -13.02 -4.24 -28.94
CA ALA A 222 -13.86 -4.49 -27.76
C ALA A 222 -13.53 -5.85 -27.08
N THR A 223 -12.32 -6.37 -27.28
CA THR A 223 -11.90 -7.68 -26.78
C THR A 223 -10.41 -7.59 -26.45
N CYS A 224 -10.05 -7.85 -25.19
CA CYS A 224 -8.69 -7.87 -24.63
C CYS A 224 -8.13 -6.57 -23.99
N ALA A 225 -8.90 -5.83 -23.19
CA ALA A 225 -8.36 -5.01 -22.08
C ALA A 225 -9.40 -4.62 -21.02
N ALA A 226 -10.30 -5.53 -20.72
CA ALA A 226 -10.74 -5.73 -19.35
C ALA A 226 -10.67 -7.23 -19.17
N VAL A 227 -9.84 -7.72 -18.26
CA VAL A 227 -10.37 -8.80 -17.45
C VAL A 227 -11.53 -8.11 -16.75
N GLU A 228 -12.73 -8.16 -17.37
CA GLU A 228 -13.94 -8.11 -16.58
C GLU A 228 -13.63 -9.04 -15.40
N PRO A 229 -13.69 -8.59 -14.14
CA PRO A 229 -14.21 -9.52 -13.17
C PRO A 229 -15.56 -9.87 -13.80
N ALA A 230 -15.65 -11.06 -14.42
CA ALA A 230 -16.91 -11.65 -14.80
C ALA A 230 -17.86 -11.25 -13.69
N ARG A 231 -18.97 -10.58 -14.02
CA ARG A 231 -19.95 -10.13 -13.04
C ARG A 231 -20.42 -11.37 -12.28
N ILE A 232 -19.65 -11.79 -11.29
CA ILE A 232 -19.98 -12.83 -10.34
C ILE A 232 -20.89 -12.07 -9.40
N GLY A 233 -22.16 -12.03 -9.80
CA GLY A 233 -23.24 -11.60 -8.94
C GLY A 233 -23.12 -12.33 -7.61
N GLY A 234 -23.07 -11.55 -6.55
CA GLY A 234 -22.98 -12.04 -5.19
C GLY A 234 -22.93 -10.83 -4.28
N SER A 235 -23.91 -10.72 -3.38
CA SER A 235 -23.91 -9.67 -2.37
C SER A 235 -22.60 -9.75 -1.56
N ALA A 236 -22.12 -8.62 -1.03
CA ALA A 236 -21.00 -8.61 -0.06
C ALA A 236 -21.26 -9.57 1.12
N TRP A 237 -22.53 -9.84 1.39
CA TRP A 237 -23.06 -10.84 2.31
C TRP A 237 -22.66 -12.30 1.97
N ALA A 238 -22.55 -12.66 0.69
CA ALA A 238 -22.09 -13.99 0.29
C ALA A 238 -20.61 -14.21 0.63
N GLY A 239 -19.78 -13.16 0.58
CA GLY A 239 -18.38 -13.22 1.03
C GLY A 239 -18.24 -13.41 2.54
N LEU A 240 -19.12 -12.77 3.33
CA LEU A 240 -19.20 -12.96 4.78
C LEU A 240 -19.49 -14.43 5.13
N VAL A 241 -20.54 -15.02 4.53
CA VAL A 241 -20.93 -16.41 4.78
C VAL A 241 -19.83 -17.39 4.35
N ALA A 242 -19.18 -17.16 3.20
CA ALA A 242 -18.09 -18.01 2.72
C ALA A 242 -16.90 -18.06 3.70
N VAL A 243 -16.52 -16.91 4.28
CA VAL A 243 -15.40 -16.83 5.22
C VAL A 243 -15.69 -17.60 6.51
N PHE A 244 -16.87 -17.44 7.09
CA PHE A 244 -17.24 -18.10 8.36
C PHE A 244 -17.60 -19.58 8.20
N ARG A 245 -17.96 -20.02 6.98
CA ARG A 245 -18.25 -21.43 6.68
C ARG A 245 -16.98 -22.27 6.53
N SER A 246 -15.85 -21.67 6.16
CA SER A 246 -14.57 -22.37 6.00
C SER A 246 -13.59 -22.03 7.13
N ARG A 247 -13.17 -23.05 7.88
CA ARG A 247 -12.13 -22.92 8.92
C ARG A 247 -10.83 -22.33 8.37
N TYR A 248 -10.51 -22.62 7.10
CA TYR A 248 -9.32 -22.09 6.42
C TYR A 248 -9.46 -20.59 6.12
N LEU A 249 -10.60 -20.15 5.57
CA LEU A 249 -10.83 -18.73 5.28
C LEU A 249 -10.95 -17.88 6.56
N THR A 250 -11.59 -18.43 7.60
CA THR A 250 -11.64 -17.78 8.93
C THR A 250 -10.23 -17.60 9.50
N ALA A 251 -9.35 -18.59 9.36
CA ALA A 251 -7.95 -18.47 9.81
C ALA A 251 -7.17 -17.41 9.01
N ILE A 252 -7.40 -17.29 7.69
CA ILE A 252 -6.82 -16.20 6.88
C ILE A 252 -7.33 -14.85 7.37
N ALA A 253 -8.63 -14.70 7.63
CA ALA A 253 -9.21 -13.48 8.17
C ALA A 253 -8.60 -13.14 9.55
N GLY A 254 -8.48 -14.12 10.44
CA GLY A 254 -7.82 -13.96 11.74
C GLY A 254 -6.36 -13.54 11.63
N TYR A 255 -5.61 -14.09 10.66
CA TYR A 255 -4.23 -13.67 10.40
C TYR A 255 -4.16 -12.20 9.96
N VAL A 256 -5.08 -11.75 9.12
CA VAL A 256 -5.14 -10.34 8.68
C VAL A 256 -5.54 -9.41 9.83
N VAL A 257 -6.52 -9.81 10.65
CA VAL A 257 -6.92 -9.03 11.83
C VAL A 257 -5.75 -8.87 12.79
N LEU A 258 -5.04 -9.96 13.13
CA LEU A 258 -3.85 -9.92 13.99
C LEU A 258 -2.77 -9.01 13.40
N MET A 259 -2.51 -9.13 12.09
CA MET A 259 -1.57 -8.26 11.39
C MET A 259 -1.92 -6.77 11.54
N THR A 260 -3.19 -6.40 11.33
CA THR A 260 -3.64 -5.00 11.43
C THR A 260 -3.66 -4.50 12.87
N VAL A 261 -3.99 -5.34 13.84
CA VAL A 261 -3.90 -5.00 15.27
C VAL A 261 -2.46 -4.70 15.65
N MET A 262 -1.51 -5.54 15.23
CA MET A 262 -0.07 -5.33 15.46
C MET A 262 0.44 -4.05 14.77
N ALA A 263 0.05 -3.80 13.52
CA ALA A 263 0.39 -2.56 12.82
C ALA A 263 -0.17 -1.32 13.54
N THR A 264 -1.39 -1.44 14.09
CA THR A 264 -2.04 -0.38 14.86
C THR A 264 -1.31 -0.10 16.17
N PHE A 265 -0.85 -1.14 16.88
CA PHE A 265 -0.06 -0.96 18.09
C PHE A 265 1.25 -0.24 17.82
N ILE A 266 1.95 -0.57 16.72
CA ILE A 266 3.17 0.15 16.30
C ILE A 266 2.85 1.63 16.04
N TYR A 267 1.75 1.89 15.33
CA TYR A 267 1.30 3.25 15.03
C TYR A 267 1.04 4.08 16.30
N PHE A 268 0.28 3.55 17.27
CA PHE A 268 0.00 4.26 18.52
C PHE A 268 1.23 4.41 19.41
N THR A 269 2.09 3.40 19.44
CA THR A 269 3.38 3.46 20.14
C THR A 269 4.23 4.62 19.61
N ARG A 270 4.31 4.77 18.28
CA ARG A 270 4.98 5.91 17.65
C ARG A 270 4.37 7.24 18.10
N LEU A 271 3.04 7.38 18.05
CA LEU A 271 2.38 8.62 18.46
C LEU A 271 2.65 8.96 19.93
N GLN A 272 2.62 7.96 20.81
CA GLN A 272 2.91 8.14 22.24
C GLN A 272 4.35 8.59 22.48
N MET A 273 5.33 7.97 21.81
CA MET A 273 6.73 8.37 21.93
C MET A 273 6.95 9.80 21.46
N VAL A 274 6.29 10.23 20.38
CA VAL A 274 6.38 11.62 19.89
C VAL A 274 5.69 12.59 20.85
N ALA A 275 4.48 12.26 21.31
CA ALA A 275 3.73 13.09 22.24
C ALA A 275 4.44 13.29 23.59
N ALA A 276 5.26 12.33 24.02
CA ALA A 276 6.07 12.44 25.23
C ALA A 276 7.25 13.42 25.12
N VAL A 277 7.64 13.81 23.89
CA VAL A 277 8.78 14.71 23.66
C VAL A 277 8.35 16.16 23.54
N THR A 278 7.18 16.43 22.94
CA THR A 278 6.73 17.80 22.69
C THR A 278 5.21 17.89 22.54
N ASP A 279 4.68 18.99 23.05
CA ASP A 279 3.27 19.38 22.90
C ASP A 279 3.02 20.33 21.72
N ASP A 280 4.09 20.85 21.11
CA ASP A 280 4.00 21.76 19.98
C ASP A 280 3.65 21.00 18.68
N MET A 281 2.63 21.47 17.97
CA MET A 281 2.12 20.81 16.75
C MET A 281 3.19 20.74 15.65
N ASP A 282 3.92 21.82 15.45
CA ASP A 282 4.90 21.93 14.36
C ASP A 282 6.13 21.05 14.66
N ALA A 283 6.56 21.00 15.92
CA ALA A 283 7.57 20.08 16.39
C ALA A 283 7.12 18.61 16.27
N ARG A 284 5.87 18.28 16.61
CA ARG A 284 5.29 16.93 16.41
C ARG A 284 5.34 16.54 14.93
N ALA A 285 4.90 17.42 14.04
CA ALA A 285 4.96 17.17 12.59
C ALA A 285 6.40 16.98 12.11
N ALA A 286 7.35 17.78 12.60
CA ALA A 286 8.76 17.67 12.23
C ALA A 286 9.42 16.35 12.67
N ILE A 287 9.15 15.92 13.91
CA ILE A 287 9.65 14.65 14.45
C ILE A 287 9.03 13.48 13.69
N LEU A 288 7.71 13.49 13.48
CA LEU A 288 7.01 12.47 12.69
C LEU A 288 7.55 12.38 11.26
N GLY A 289 7.83 13.53 10.63
CA GLY A 289 8.46 13.59 9.31
C GLY A 289 9.86 12.96 9.31
N SER A 290 10.65 13.21 10.35
CA SER A 290 11.98 12.61 10.51
C SER A 290 11.92 11.10 10.69
N ILE A 291 10.99 10.61 11.52
CA ILE A 291 10.75 9.17 11.72
C ILE A 291 10.34 8.53 10.41
N ASP A 292 9.35 9.10 9.70
CA ASP A 292 8.87 8.54 8.44
C ASP A 292 9.98 8.53 7.37
N MET A 293 10.80 9.58 7.28
CA MET A 293 11.95 9.64 6.35
C MET A 293 12.93 8.49 6.62
N TRP A 294 13.41 8.35 7.85
CA TRP A 294 14.38 7.31 8.21
C TRP A 294 13.78 5.91 8.06
N THR A 295 12.51 5.73 8.38
CA THR A 295 11.79 4.47 8.14
C THR A 295 11.77 4.14 6.64
N GLN A 296 11.52 5.10 5.75
CA GLN A 296 11.52 4.86 4.30
C GLN A 296 12.92 4.53 3.76
N VAL A 297 13.96 5.19 4.28
CA VAL A 297 15.36 4.86 3.94
C VAL A 297 15.71 3.45 4.41
N ALA A 298 15.40 3.11 5.66
CA ALA A 298 15.68 1.79 6.22
C ALA A 298 14.89 0.69 5.49
N VAL A 299 13.63 0.94 5.13
CA VAL A 299 12.87 0.07 4.23
C VAL A 299 13.62 -0.17 2.93
N LEU A 300 14.10 0.89 2.27
CA LEU A 300 14.73 0.77 0.96
C LEU A 300 15.97 -0.13 1.05
N VAL A 301 16.80 0.08 2.08
CA VAL A 301 17.97 -0.76 2.37
C VAL A 301 17.56 -2.21 2.62
N LEU A 302 16.53 -2.42 3.44
CA LEU A 302 16.02 -3.76 3.74
C LEU A 302 15.40 -4.44 2.51
N GLN A 303 14.74 -3.70 1.62
CA GLN A 303 14.15 -4.26 0.40
C GLN A 303 15.20 -4.71 -0.61
N VAL A 304 16.33 -4.01 -0.70
CA VAL A 304 17.44 -4.42 -1.56
C VAL A 304 18.14 -5.68 -1.01
N THR A 305 18.18 -5.85 0.31
CA THR A 305 18.88 -6.97 0.97
C THR A 305 17.99 -8.21 1.20
N LEU A 306 16.71 -8.04 1.55
CA LEU A 306 15.72 -9.12 1.67
C LEU A 306 15.25 -9.57 0.28
N THR A 307 16.12 -10.28 -0.45
CA THR A 307 15.75 -10.87 -1.75
C THR A 307 14.66 -11.95 -1.56
N GLY A 308 13.62 -11.94 -2.41
CA GLY A 308 12.43 -12.81 -2.37
C GLY A 308 12.61 -14.32 -2.54
N LYS A 309 13.82 -14.86 -2.27
CA LYS A 309 14.12 -16.31 -2.31
C LYS A 309 13.69 -17.07 -1.06
N LEU A 310 13.08 -16.40 -0.08
CA LEU A 310 12.78 -16.98 1.22
C LEU A 310 11.58 -17.95 1.20
N ILE A 311 10.56 -17.65 0.40
CA ILE A 311 9.35 -18.50 0.27
C ILE A 311 9.72 -19.86 -0.34
N GLN A 312 10.59 -19.87 -1.36
CA GLN A 312 11.03 -21.10 -2.02
C GLN A 312 11.95 -21.96 -1.13
N ARG A 313 12.68 -21.35 -0.19
CA ARG A 313 13.65 -22.06 0.65
C ARG A 313 13.08 -22.57 1.97
N PHE A 314 12.14 -21.85 2.58
CA PHE A 314 11.65 -22.14 3.94
C PHE A 314 10.15 -22.50 3.99
N GLY A 315 9.46 -22.45 2.85
CA GLY A 315 8.04 -22.79 2.74
C GLY A 315 7.10 -21.68 3.22
N LEU A 316 5.82 -21.85 2.91
CA LEU A 316 4.78 -20.84 3.11
C LEU A 316 4.51 -20.52 4.59
N GLY A 317 4.55 -21.52 5.47
CA GLY A 317 4.30 -21.33 6.89
C GLY A 317 5.36 -20.44 7.56
N VAL A 318 6.64 -20.67 7.26
CA VAL A 318 7.74 -19.87 7.80
C VAL A 318 7.65 -18.44 7.26
N ALA A 319 7.35 -18.27 5.97
CA ALA A 319 7.15 -16.95 5.38
C ALA A 319 6.07 -16.12 6.10
N LEU A 320 4.96 -16.75 6.52
CA LEU A 320 3.89 -16.11 7.29
C LEU A 320 4.28 -15.81 8.75
N ALA A 321 5.20 -16.58 9.33
CA ALA A 321 5.62 -16.44 10.72
C ALA A 321 6.69 -15.34 10.94
N ILE A 322 7.46 -14.97 9.90
CA ILE A 322 8.55 -13.98 10.02
C ILE A 322 8.04 -12.62 10.48
N LEU A 323 6.91 -12.15 9.96
CA LEU A 323 6.37 -10.84 10.32
C LEU A 323 5.95 -10.76 11.81
N PRO A 324 5.19 -11.71 12.36
CA PRO A 324 4.93 -11.75 13.80
C PRO A 324 6.21 -11.82 14.64
N VAL A 325 7.17 -12.67 14.27
CA VAL A 325 8.43 -12.80 15.02
C VAL A 325 9.22 -11.50 15.00
N ALA A 326 9.36 -10.85 13.84
CA ALA A 326 10.01 -9.56 13.71
C ALA A 326 9.31 -8.47 14.54
N THR A 327 7.97 -8.52 14.60
CA THR A 327 7.18 -7.59 15.43
C THR A 327 7.43 -7.83 16.92
N ALA A 328 7.42 -9.08 17.38
CA ALA A 328 7.71 -9.43 18.78
C ALA A 328 9.10 -8.96 19.18
N LEU A 329 10.13 -9.26 18.38
CA LEU A 329 11.50 -8.83 18.63
C LEU A 329 11.62 -7.31 18.66
N GLY A 330 10.94 -6.60 17.76
CA GLY A 330 10.92 -5.14 17.75
C GLY A 330 10.30 -4.53 19.01
N PHE A 331 9.18 -5.07 19.50
CA PHE A 331 8.56 -4.60 20.73
C PHE A 331 9.37 -4.97 21.99
N ILE A 332 10.01 -6.14 22.01
CA ILE A 332 10.96 -6.50 23.09
C ILE A 332 12.12 -5.51 23.10
N GLY A 333 12.72 -5.24 21.93
CA GLY A 333 13.78 -4.24 21.81
C GLY A 333 13.32 -2.86 22.27
N LEU A 334 12.09 -2.47 21.94
CA LEU A 334 11.54 -1.18 22.34
C LEU A 334 11.27 -1.11 23.84
N ALA A 335 10.83 -2.20 24.46
CA ALA A 335 10.67 -2.28 25.91
C ALA A 335 11.99 -2.18 26.67
N ILE A 336 13.09 -2.69 26.10
CA ILE A 336 14.44 -2.63 26.70
C ILE A 336 15.07 -1.24 26.53
N TYR A 337 15.02 -0.69 25.32
CA TYR A 337 15.81 0.51 24.97
C TYR A 337 15.00 1.80 24.87
N GLY A 338 13.68 1.74 24.68
CA GLY A 338 12.79 2.92 24.65
C GLY A 338 13.18 4.02 23.65
N SER A 339 13.84 3.69 22.53
CA SER A 339 14.44 4.68 21.64
C SER A 339 13.76 4.79 20.26
N PHE A 340 13.80 5.98 19.68
CA PHE A 340 13.30 6.23 18.31
C PHE A 340 14.03 5.40 17.25
N VAL A 341 15.31 5.08 17.47
CA VAL A 341 16.08 4.23 16.56
C VAL A 341 15.48 2.83 16.50
N VAL A 342 15.14 2.25 17.66
CA VAL A 342 14.49 0.93 17.71
C VAL A 342 13.10 0.97 17.09
N LEU A 343 12.33 2.04 17.31
CA LEU A 343 11.03 2.24 16.67
C LEU A 343 11.14 2.30 15.13
N VAL A 344 12.11 3.07 14.60
CA VAL A 344 12.37 3.17 13.16
C VAL A 344 12.77 1.81 12.59
N LEU A 345 13.64 1.05 13.27
CA LEU A 345 14.04 -0.29 12.86
C LEU A 345 12.86 -1.27 12.88
N LEU A 346 12.00 -1.20 13.90
CA LEU A 346 10.78 -2.00 14.00
C LEU A 346 9.82 -1.70 12.83
N GLU A 347 9.52 -0.43 12.59
CA GLU A 347 8.65 -0.03 11.48
C GLU A 347 9.23 -0.42 10.12
N ALA A 348 10.53 -0.18 9.92
CA ALA A 348 11.19 -0.48 8.66
C ALA A 348 11.19 -1.99 8.38
N THR A 349 11.53 -2.79 9.38
CA THR A 349 11.50 -4.26 9.29
C THR A 349 10.09 -4.76 9.01
N ASN A 350 9.09 -4.25 9.75
CA ASN A 350 7.70 -4.65 9.56
C ASN A 350 7.23 -4.31 8.13
N ARG A 351 7.44 -3.08 7.66
CA ARG A 351 7.07 -2.64 6.31
C ARG A 351 7.83 -3.39 5.21
N ALA A 352 9.10 -3.75 5.42
CA ALA A 352 9.90 -4.49 4.46
C ALA A 352 9.44 -5.95 4.35
N VAL A 353 9.28 -6.65 5.50
CA VAL A 353 8.80 -8.03 5.56
C VAL A 353 7.36 -8.14 5.04
N GLN A 354 6.48 -7.22 5.44
CA GLN A 354 5.09 -7.20 5.00
C GLN A 354 4.98 -7.12 3.47
N ARG A 355 5.76 -6.22 2.85
CA ARG A 355 5.74 -6.02 1.39
C ARG A 355 6.46 -7.12 0.63
N GLY A 356 7.64 -7.54 1.10
CA GLY A 356 8.51 -8.47 0.39
C GLY A 356 8.12 -9.95 0.57
N ILE A 357 7.53 -10.31 1.70
CA ILE A 357 7.30 -11.72 2.08
C ILE A 357 5.82 -11.96 2.36
N THR A 358 5.23 -11.22 3.30
CA THR A 358 3.89 -11.55 3.80
C THR A 358 2.80 -11.34 2.76
N ARG A 359 2.88 -10.28 1.95
CA ARG A 359 1.89 -10.04 0.89
C ARG A 359 1.89 -11.16 -0.17
N PRO A 360 3.04 -11.55 -0.78
CA PRO A 360 3.08 -12.73 -1.65
C PRO A 360 2.63 -14.03 -0.96
N ALA A 361 3.03 -14.26 0.29
CA ALA A 361 2.61 -15.44 1.05
C ALA A 361 1.09 -15.48 1.24
N ARG A 362 0.46 -14.34 1.54
CA ARG A 362 -1.00 -14.25 1.67
C ARG A 362 -1.70 -14.52 0.35
N GLU A 363 -1.16 -14.03 -0.77
CA GLU A 363 -1.71 -14.33 -2.09
C GLU A 363 -1.63 -15.82 -2.44
N ALA A 364 -0.56 -16.51 -2.00
CA ALA A 364 -0.41 -17.95 -2.15
C ALA A 364 -1.44 -18.76 -1.34
N LEU A 365 -1.91 -18.27 -0.19
CA LEU A 365 -2.98 -18.96 0.57
C LEU A 365 -4.30 -19.04 -0.21
N PHE A 366 -4.56 -18.05 -1.08
CA PHE A 366 -5.79 -18.02 -1.90
C PHE A 366 -5.68 -18.82 -3.22
N THR A 367 -4.58 -19.54 -3.48
CA THR A 367 -4.45 -20.34 -4.72
C THR A 367 -5.17 -21.69 -4.63
N VAL A 368 -5.34 -22.22 -3.43
CA VAL A 368 -6.00 -23.53 -3.16
C VAL A 368 -7.49 -23.40 -2.87
N VAL A 369 -8.04 -22.20 -3.01
CA VAL A 369 -9.46 -21.90 -2.74
C VAL A 369 -10.22 -21.86 -4.08
N SER A 370 -11.48 -22.30 -4.07
CA SER A 370 -12.37 -22.23 -5.23
C SER A 370 -12.39 -20.81 -5.84
N ARG A 371 -12.58 -20.70 -7.16
CA ARG A 371 -12.54 -19.40 -7.85
C ARG A 371 -13.59 -18.44 -7.28
N GLU A 372 -14.79 -18.93 -6.99
CA GLU A 372 -15.89 -18.13 -6.44
C GLU A 372 -15.58 -17.63 -5.02
N ASP A 373 -15.16 -18.52 -4.12
CA ASP A 373 -14.82 -18.16 -2.75
C ASP A 373 -13.60 -17.24 -2.72
N LYS A 374 -12.63 -17.45 -3.61
CA LYS A 374 -11.45 -16.59 -3.74
C LYS A 374 -11.83 -15.13 -4.00
N TYR A 375 -12.72 -14.85 -4.96
CA TYR A 375 -13.09 -13.46 -5.26
C TYR A 375 -13.92 -12.84 -4.13
N LYS A 376 -14.93 -13.56 -3.62
CA LYS A 376 -15.84 -13.05 -2.57
C LYS A 376 -15.12 -12.87 -1.23
N ALA A 377 -14.38 -13.89 -0.79
CA ALA A 377 -13.64 -13.86 0.48
C ALA A 377 -12.45 -12.90 0.43
N LYS A 378 -11.70 -12.84 -0.68
CA LYS A 378 -10.53 -11.94 -0.76
C LYS A 378 -10.93 -10.47 -0.66
N ALA A 379 -11.98 -10.05 -1.38
CA ALA A 379 -12.46 -8.67 -1.31
C ALA A 379 -12.94 -8.31 0.11
N PHE A 380 -13.65 -9.23 0.77
CA PHE A 380 -14.10 -9.08 2.16
C PHE A 380 -12.93 -9.00 3.14
N VAL A 381 -11.94 -9.89 3.02
CA VAL A 381 -10.76 -9.91 3.90
C VAL A 381 -9.88 -8.67 3.69
N ASP A 382 -9.59 -8.29 2.45
CA ASP A 382 -8.70 -7.16 2.14
C ASP A 382 -9.34 -5.80 2.51
N THR A 383 -10.68 -5.69 2.49
CA THR A 383 -11.36 -4.42 2.77
C THR A 383 -11.95 -4.38 4.17
N PHE A 384 -12.86 -5.32 4.49
CA PHE A 384 -13.63 -5.26 5.73
C PHE A 384 -12.81 -5.75 6.92
N MET A 385 -12.22 -6.95 6.85
CA MET A 385 -11.43 -7.50 7.97
C MET A 385 -10.19 -6.66 8.29
N TYR A 386 -9.54 -6.09 7.27
CA TYR A 386 -8.44 -5.16 7.46
C TYR A 386 -8.87 -3.92 8.28
N ARG A 387 -9.98 -3.28 7.89
CA ARG A 387 -10.53 -2.12 8.60
C ARG A 387 -11.07 -2.47 9.99
N THR A 388 -11.70 -3.63 10.14
CA THR A 388 -12.14 -4.14 11.44
C THR A 388 -10.94 -4.29 12.37
N GLY A 389 -9.84 -4.87 11.89
CA GLY A 389 -8.65 -5.05 12.71
C GLY A 389 -7.95 -3.73 13.05
N ASP A 390 -7.97 -2.72 12.17
CA ASP A 390 -7.52 -1.36 12.51
C ASP A 390 -8.34 -0.78 13.68
N VAL A 391 -9.67 -0.89 13.64
CA VAL A 391 -10.57 -0.40 14.70
C VAL A 391 -10.38 -1.19 16.00
N VAL A 392 -10.35 -2.53 15.93
CA VAL A 392 -10.13 -3.39 17.10
C VAL A 392 -8.78 -3.09 17.74
N GLY A 393 -7.73 -2.91 16.93
CA GLY A 393 -6.40 -2.55 17.40
C GLY A 393 -6.39 -1.21 18.11
N ALA A 394 -7.04 -0.19 17.54
CA ALA A 394 -7.09 1.14 18.13
C ALA A 394 -7.84 1.16 19.48
N GLN A 395 -8.95 0.42 19.57
CA GLN A 395 -9.73 0.32 20.80
C GLN A 395 -9.03 -0.54 21.86
N ALA A 396 -8.42 -1.67 21.46
CA ALA A 396 -7.65 -2.52 22.36
C ALA A 396 -6.45 -1.78 22.95
N GLU A 397 -5.68 -1.08 22.12
CA GLU A 397 -4.59 -0.23 22.58
C GLU A 397 -5.09 0.84 23.56
N GLY A 398 -6.30 1.37 23.34
CA GLY A 398 -6.90 2.31 24.28
C GLY A 398 -7.32 1.77 25.62
N VAL A 399 -7.85 0.55 25.66
CA VAL A 399 -8.08 -0.14 26.93
C VAL A 399 -6.76 -0.36 27.66
N LEU A 400 -5.72 -0.83 26.96
CA LEU A 400 -4.39 -1.06 27.55
C LEU A 400 -3.76 0.23 28.08
N GLY A 401 -3.90 1.34 27.35
CA GLY A 401 -3.42 2.65 27.80
C GLY A 401 -4.16 3.16 29.05
N ARG A 402 -5.48 2.96 29.15
CA ARG A 402 -6.26 3.32 30.35
C ARG A 402 -5.92 2.46 31.57
N LEU A 403 -5.45 1.23 31.34
CA LEU A 403 -4.94 0.34 32.39
C LEU A 403 -3.53 0.72 32.87
N GLY A 404 -2.94 1.79 32.33
CA GLY A 404 -1.63 2.30 32.76
C GLY A 404 -0.45 1.43 32.33
N LEU A 405 -0.65 0.55 31.34
CA LEU A 405 0.44 -0.25 30.80
C LEU A 405 1.38 0.66 30.01
N ALA A 406 2.50 1.03 30.64
CA ALA A 406 3.61 1.72 29.99
C ALA A 406 4.16 0.89 28.80
N LEU A 407 5.08 1.47 28.02
CA LEU A 407 5.73 0.80 26.88
C LEU A 407 6.25 -0.61 27.21
N GLY A 408 6.76 -0.83 28.42
CA GLY A 408 7.18 -2.15 28.90
C GLY A 408 6.02 -3.14 29.13
N GLY A 409 4.86 -2.64 29.58
CA GLY A 409 3.64 -3.43 29.73
C GLY A 409 2.98 -3.80 28.40
N LEU A 410 3.17 -3.00 27.34
CA LEU A 410 2.69 -3.36 26.00
C LEU A 410 3.38 -4.62 25.45
N ALA A 411 4.66 -4.84 25.76
CA ALA A 411 5.36 -6.05 25.33
C ALA A 411 4.75 -7.34 25.89
N SER A 412 4.19 -7.30 27.11
CA SER A 412 3.54 -8.48 27.72
C SER A 412 2.25 -8.89 27.01
N VAL A 413 1.63 -7.98 26.25
CA VAL A 413 0.44 -8.25 25.42
C VAL A 413 0.83 -8.56 23.97
N VAL A 414 1.76 -7.78 23.42
CA VAL A 414 2.22 -7.94 22.03
C VAL A 414 2.89 -9.28 21.81
N VAL A 415 3.77 -9.71 22.72
CA VAL A 415 4.56 -10.93 22.51
C VAL A 415 3.66 -12.18 22.46
N PRO A 416 2.74 -12.43 23.40
CA PRO A 416 1.79 -13.54 23.29
C PRO A 416 0.92 -13.46 22.03
N LEU A 417 0.47 -12.26 21.66
CA LEU A 417 -0.34 -12.07 20.47
C LEU A 417 0.44 -12.36 19.18
N ALA A 418 1.72 -11.97 19.13
CA ALA A 418 2.64 -12.29 18.04
C ALA A 418 2.96 -13.80 17.98
N VAL A 419 3.08 -14.48 19.13
CA VAL A 419 3.25 -15.95 19.18
C VAL A 419 2.01 -16.65 18.62
N ALA A 420 0.81 -16.23 19.04
CA ALA A 420 -0.44 -16.75 18.50
C ALA A 420 -0.54 -16.50 16.99
N TRP A 421 -0.13 -15.31 16.55
CA TRP A 421 -0.10 -14.94 15.13
C TRP A 421 0.91 -15.77 14.32
N ALA A 422 2.11 -16.03 14.85
CA ALA A 422 3.09 -16.91 14.24
C ALA A 422 2.59 -18.36 14.15
N ALA A 423 2.00 -18.88 15.22
CA ALA A 423 1.41 -20.22 15.25
C ALA A 423 0.30 -20.37 14.21
N LEU A 424 -0.56 -19.35 14.06
CA LEU A 424 -1.59 -19.30 13.04
C LEU A 424 -0.99 -19.28 11.62
N GLY A 425 0.08 -18.52 11.39
CA GLY A 425 0.81 -18.50 10.12
C GLY A 425 1.42 -19.86 9.75
N LEU A 426 2.04 -20.54 10.73
CA LEU A 426 2.59 -21.89 10.54
C LEU A 426 1.48 -22.92 10.25
N TRP A 427 0.35 -22.83 10.96
CA TRP A 427 -0.81 -23.68 10.72
C TRP A 427 -1.40 -23.46 9.32
N LEU A 428 -1.56 -22.19 8.90
CA LEU A 428 -2.04 -21.84 7.55
C LEU A 428 -1.14 -22.38 6.44
N GLY A 429 0.18 -22.30 6.63
CA GLY A 429 1.14 -22.89 5.70
C GLY A 429 1.00 -24.40 5.57
N ARG A 430 0.82 -25.12 6.69
CA ARG A 430 0.59 -26.58 6.69
C ARG A 430 -0.77 -26.94 6.09
N ALA A 431 -1.81 -26.18 6.38
CA ALA A 431 -3.15 -26.40 5.83
C ALA A 431 -3.17 -26.20 4.31
N GLN A 432 -2.49 -25.17 3.80
CA GLN A 432 -2.35 -24.94 2.36
C GLN A 432 -1.65 -26.11 1.67
N ALA A 433 -0.56 -26.64 2.26
CA ALA A 433 0.15 -27.80 1.70
C ALA A 433 -0.75 -29.04 1.63
N ARG A 434 -1.58 -29.28 2.66
CA ARG A 434 -2.56 -30.39 2.66
C ARG A 434 -3.62 -30.23 1.57
N HIS A 435 -4.14 -29.01 1.38
CA HIS A 435 -5.11 -28.72 0.34
C HIS A 435 -4.54 -28.84 -1.08
N ALA A 436 -3.27 -28.46 -1.28
CA ALA A 436 -2.58 -28.63 -2.55
C ALA A 436 -2.44 -30.11 -2.93
N VAL A 437 -2.01 -30.96 -1.99
CA VAL A 437 -1.88 -32.41 -2.21
C VAL A 437 -3.23 -33.08 -2.46
N ALA A 438 -4.29 -32.68 -1.74
CA ALA A 438 -5.63 -33.20 -1.97
C ALA A 438 -6.16 -32.87 -3.38
N ALA A 439 -5.91 -31.66 -3.88
CA ALA A 439 -6.30 -31.24 -5.22
C ALA A 439 -5.54 -32.03 -6.32
N GLU A 440 -4.26 -32.35 -6.11
CA GLU A 440 -3.48 -33.19 -7.02
C GLU A 440 -3.99 -34.64 -7.06
N HIS A 441 -4.43 -35.18 -5.92
CA HIS A 441 -5.03 -36.51 -5.86
C HIS A 441 -6.40 -36.59 -6.53
N GLU A 442 -7.23 -35.55 -6.43
CA GLU A 442 -8.54 -35.48 -7.11
C GLU A 442 -8.37 -35.39 -8.63
N PHE A 443 -7.35 -34.65 -9.10
CA PHE A 443 -7.03 -34.57 -10.53
C PHE A 443 -6.45 -35.88 -11.11
N SER A 444 -5.67 -36.63 -10.33
CA SER A 444 -5.09 -37.90 -10.75
C SER A 444 -6.02 -39.11 -10.62
N SER A 445 -7.08 -39.02 -9.81
CA SER A 445 -8.07 -40.09 -9.60
C SER A 445 -9.28 -40.01 -10.52
N THR A 446 -9.36 -39.00 -11.41
CA THR A 446 -10.42 -38.92 -12.43
C THR A 446 -10.07 -39.83 -13.62
N PRO A 447 -10.70 -41.02 -13.79
CA PRO A 447 -10.37 -41.92 -14.87
C PRO A 447 -11.18 -41.54 -16.11
N GLY A 448 -10.50 -41.12 -17.18
CA GLY A 448 -11.06 -41.20 -18.55
C GLY A 448 -11.20 -39.87 -19.30
N HIS A 449 -10.16 -39.52 -20.05
CA HIS A 449 -10.27 -39.28 -21.51
C HIS A 449 -8.88 -39.08 -22.09
N HIS A 450 -8.16 -40.19 -22.31
CA HIS A 450 -7.20 -40.36 -23.43
C HIS A 450 -6.67 -41.80 -23.43
N ARG A 451 -7.50 -42.74 -23.87
CA ARG A 451 -7.00 -43.85 -24.69
C ARG A 451 -7.45 -43.55 -26.11
N ALA A 452 -6.54 -43.01 -26.91
CA ALA A 452 -6.66 -43.09 -28.35
C ALA A 452 -6.66 -44.59 -28.71
N PRO A 453 -7.58 -45.08 -29.55
CA PRO A 453 -7.53 -46.46 -30.00
C PRO A 453 -6.29 -46.65 -30.87
N SER A 454 -5.51 -47.66 -30.53
CA SER A 454 -4.42 -48.21 -31.31
C SER A 454 -4.95 -48.65 -32.67
N SER A 455 -4.66 -47.91 -33.73
CA SER A 455 -4.83 -48.38 -35.11
C SER A 455 -3.66 -49.29 -35.46
N SER A 456 -3.77 -50.57 -35.11
CA SER A 456 -2.99 -51.65 -35.74
C SER A 456 -3.98 -52.64 -36.34
N GLY A 457 -4.03 -52.73 -37.67
CA GLY A 457 -4.86 -53.73 -38.34
C GLY A 457 -4.93 -53.62 -39.87
N LYS A 458 -3.98 -54.30 -40.53
CA LYS A 458 -4.12 -55.10 -41.77
C LYS A 458 -4.16 -54.42 -43.16
N GLU A 459 -3.07 -54.67 -43.89
CA GLU A 459 -2.97 -55.28 -45.23
C GLU A 459 -4.20 -55.19 -46.16
N ALA A 460 -4.01 -54.49 -47.29
CA ALA A 460 -4.13 -55.02 -48.65
C ALA A 460 -3.39 -54.08 -49.63
#